data_AF-A0A915KP98-F1
#
_entry.id   AF-A0A915KP98-F1
#
_cell.length_a   1.000
_cell.length_b   1.000
_cell.length_c   1.000
_cell.angle_alpha   90.00
_cell.angle_beta   90.00
_cell.angle_gamma   90.00
#
_symmetry.space_group_name_H-M   'P 1'
#
loop_
_entity.id
_entity.type
_entity.pdbx_description
1 polymer ?
#
loop_
_entity_poly.entity_id
_entity_poly.type
_entity_poly.pdbx_seq_one_letter_code
_entity_poly.pdbx_strand_id
1 'polypeptide(L)'
;MIEAGMHAREWATVNVALYVAYELVTNGEMRDLLENLTWYIIPVVNMDGYDYSWRKDRTWRKNTVKCRADSLDCRACAGVDLNRNFDVHWNGKSVAGI
;
A
#
# COMPACT_ATOMS: atom_id res chain seq x y z
N MET A 1 5.67 0.37 13.87
CA MET A 1 4.75 -0.15 12.85
C MET A 1 5.38 0.05 11.48
N ILE A 2 5.31 -0.95 10.61
CA ILE A 2 5.84 -0.93 9.25
C ILE A 2 4.70 -1.31 8.30
N GLU A 3 4.46 -0.47 7.30
CA GLU A 3 3.46 -0.70 6.26
C GLU A 3 4.13 -0.64 4.88
N ALA A 4 3.74 -1.55 4.00
CA ALA A 4 4.24 -1.63 2.63
C ALA A 4 3.10 -1.91 1.63
N GLY A 5 3.40 -1.73 0.34
CA GLY A 5 2.43 -2.01 -0.72
C GLY A 5 1.19 -1.11 -0.67
N MET A 6 1.30 0.14 -0.18
CA MET A 6 0.20 1.11 -0.22
C MET A 6 -0.11 1.52 -1.68
N HIS A 7 0.92 1.70 -2.50
CA HIS A 7 0.77 1.76 -3.95
C HIS A 7 0.99 0.38 -4.57
N ALA A 8 0.02 -0.06 -5.35
CA ALA A 8 0.00 -1.40 -5.92
C ALA A 8 1.24 -1.78 -6.75
N ARG A 9 1.74 -0.87 -7.58
CA ARG A 9 2.91 -1.08 -8.46
C ARG A 9 4.27 -1.19 -7.75
N GLU A 10 4.36 -0.79 -6.48
CA GLU A 10 5.62 -0.65 -5.75
C GLU A 10 6.06 -1.96 -5.08
N TRP A 11 6.18 -3.03 -5.87
CA TRP A 11 6.39 -4.41 -5.39
C TRP A 11 7.62 -4.60 -4.52
N ALA A 12 8.68 -3.81 -4.74
CA ALA A 12 9.89 -3.87 -3.92
C ALA A 12 9.62 -3.59 -2.44
N THR A 13 8.65 -2.72 -2.12
CA THR A 13 8.30 -2.39 -0.74
C THR A 13 7.76 -3.61 0.02
N VAL A 14 6.97 -4.46 -0.66
CA VAL A 14 6.43 -5.71 -0.10
C VAL A 14 7.57 -6.67 0.24
N ASN A 15 8.54 -6.82 -0.67
CA ASN A 15 9.70 -7.68 -0.45
C ASN A 15 10.57 -7.18 0.73
N VAL A 16 10.77 -5.87 0.85
CA VAL A 16 11.53 -5.29 1.97
C VAL A 16 10.80 -5.53 3.30
N ALA A 17 9.49 -5.35 3.36
CA ALA A 17 8.72 -5.61 4.58
C ALA A 17 8.81 -7.09 5.01
N LEU A 18 8.72 -8.01 4.05
CA LEU A 18 8.91 -9.45 4.30
C LEU A 18 10.34 -9.78 4.75
N TYR A 19 11.35 -9.16 4.12
CA TYR A 19 12.75 -9.35 4.50
C TYR A 19 13.04 -8.86 5.92
N VAL A 20 12.49 -7.71 6.31
CA VAL A 20 12.58 -7.22 7.70
C VAL A 20 11.94 -8.22 8.68
N ALA A 21 10.75 -8.73 8.36
CA ALA A 21 10.10 -9.73 9.20
C ALA A 21 10.93 -11.02 9.31
N TYR A 22 11.55 -11.45 8.20
CA TYR A 22 12.44 -12.60 8.17
C TYR A 22 13.66 -12.37 9.07
N GLU A 23 14.40 -11.28 8.86
CA GLU A 23 15.61 -10.96 9.64
C GLU A 23 15.31 -10.84 11.14
N LEU A 24 14.19 -10.22 11.53
CA LEU A 24 13.80 -10.14 12.93
C LEU A 24 13.69 -11.52 13.59
N VAL A 25 13.22 -12.54 12.85
CA VAL A 25 12.99 -13.89 13.38
C VAL A 25 14.22 -14.80 13.25
N THR A 26 15.00 -14.66 12.18
CA THR A 26 16.10 -15.59 11.88
C THR A 26 17.46 -15.10 12.32
N ASN A 27 17.67 -13.78 12.44
CA ASN A 27 18.94 -13.21 12.85
C ASN A 27 19.00 -13.10 14.38
N GLY A 28 19.84 -13.93 15.00
CA GLY A 28 20.03 -13.95 16.45
C GLY A 28 20.50 -12.61 17.04
N GLU A 29 21.15 -11.77 16.23
CA GLU A 29 21.57 -10.42 16.65
C GLU A 29 20.38 -9.46 16.87
N MET A 30 19.21 -9.78 16.32
CA MET A 30 17.99 -8.97 16.45
C MET A 30 17.14 -9.34 17.67
N ARG A 31 17.60 -10.29 18.50
CA ARG A 31 16.83 -10.82 19.63
C ARG A 31 16.44 -9.75 20.65
N ASP A 32 17.34 -8.83 20.95
CA ASP A 32 17.06 -7.70 21.85
C ASP A 32 15.90 -6.82 21.32
N LEU A 33 15.79 -6.67 20.00
CA LEU A 33 14.70 -5.91 19.39
C LEU A 33 13.36 -6.63 19.47
N LEU A 34 13.34 -7.97 19.44
CA LEU A 34 12.11 -8.75 19.61
C LEU A 34 11.62 -8.76 21.06
N GLU A 35 12.53 -8.80 22.03
CA GLU A 35 12.18 -8.87 23.45
C GLU A 35 11.70 -7.52 24.00
N ASN A 36 12.19 -6.41 23.44
CA ASN A 36 11.90 -5.06 23.96
C ASN A 36 10.91 -4.24 23.13
N LEU A 37 10.52 -4.68 21.93
CA LEU A 37 9.60 -3.95 21.05
C LEU A 37 8.47 -4.85 20.54
N THR A 38 7.28 -4.26 20.37
CA THR A 38 6.18 -4.89 19.65
C THR A 38 6.17 -4.44 18.19
N TRP A 39 6.30 -5.40 17.28
CA TRP A 39 6.34 -5.15 15.84
C TRP A 39 4.98 -5.43 15.19
N TYR A 40 4.44 -4.42 14.50
CA TYR A 40 3.31 -4.56 13.58
C TYR A 40 3.82 -4.36 12.16
N ILE A 41 3.76 -5.40 11.34
CA ILE A 41 4.26 -5.41 9.96
C ILE A 41 3.12 -5.80 9.03
N ILE A 42 2.70 -4.89 8.17
CA ILE A 42 1.68 -5.12 7.14
C ILE A 42 2.38 -5.05 5.77
N PRO A 43 2.72 -6.20 5.16
CA PRO A 43 3.52 -6.22 3.94
C PRO A 43 2.75 -5.73 2.71
N VAL A 44 1.41 -5.87 2.71
CA VAL A 44 0.54 -5.42 1.61
C VAL A 44 -0.70 -4.75 2.19
N VAL A 45 -0.70 -3.41 2.19
CA VAL A 45 -1.86 -2.61 2.61
C VAL A 45 -2.95 -2.59 1.53
N ASN A 46 -2.57 -2.43 0.26
CA ASN A 46 -3.48 -2.36 -0.89
C ASN A 46 -3.61 -3.73 -1.58
N MET A 47 -4.26 -4.70 -0.94
CA MET A 47 -4.33 -6.08 -1.45
C MET A 47 -5.02 -6.19 -2.82
N ASP A 48 -6.10 -5.46 -3.03
CA ASP A 48 -6.87 -5.47 -4.28
C ASP A 48 -6.11 -4.82 -5.43
N GLY A 49 -5.51 -3.65 -5.18
CA GLY A 49 -4.64 -3.00 -6.15
C GLY A 49 -3.41 -3.85 -6.49
N TYR A 50 -2.79 -4.48 -5.49
CA TYR A 50 -1.61 -5.34 -5.70
C TYR A 50 -1.95 -6.51 -6.64
N ASP A 51 -3.04 -7.25 -6.40
CA ASP A 51 -3.49 -8.33 -7.31
C ASP A 51 -3.81 -7.80 -8.72
N TYR A 52 -4.45 -6.63 -8.81
CA TYR A 52 -4.73 -5.98 -10.10
C TYR A 52 -3.43 -5.66 -10.86
N SER A 53 -2.37 -5.26 -10.16
CA SER A 53 -1.08 -4.96 -10.77
C SER A 53 -0.36 -6.18 -11.35
N TRP A 54 -0.62 -7.37 -10.80
CA TRP A 54 -0.12 -8.63 -11.34
C TRP A 54 -0.90 -9.13 -12.55
N ARG A 55 -2.23 -8.96 -12.53
CA ARG A 55 -3.14 -9.60 -13.49
C ARG A 55 -3.57 -8.74 -14.66
N LYS A 56 -3.58 -7.41 -14.50
CA LYS A 56 -4.23 -6.48 -15.43
C LYS A 56 -3.34 -5.33 -15.85
N ASP A 57 -2.78 -4.56 -14.91
CA ASP A 57 -1.98 -3.38 -15.21
C ASP A 57 -0.81 -3.22 -14.22
N ARG A 58 0.40 -3.53 -14.69
CA ARG A 58 1.64 -3.44 -13.90
C ARG A 58 1.89 -2.05 -13.31
N THR A 59 1.38 -0.98 -13.93
CA THR A 59 1.60 0.41 -13.52
C THR A 59 0.52 0.95 -12.59
N TRP A 60 -0.49 0.13 -12.26
CA TRP A 60 -1.58 0.49 -11.36
C TRP A 60 -1.09 0.90 -9.98
N ARG A 61 -1.61 2.02 -9.46
CA ARG A 61 -1.16 2.61 -8.18
C ARG A 61 -2.23 2.54 -7.09
N LYS A 62 -3.48 2.80 -7.45
CA LYS A 62 -4.61 3.05 -6.55
C LYS A 62 -5.20 1.75 -5.99
N ASN A 63 -6.20 1.84 -5.11
CA ASN A 63 -7.08 0.68 -4.86
C ASN A 63 -7.98 0.43 -6.08
N THR A 64 -8.88 -0.54 -6.01
CA THR A 64 -9.78 -0.93 -7.12
C THR A 64 -11.24 -0.55 -6.89
N VAL A 65 -11.50 0.37 -5.94
CA VAL A 65 -12.87 0.79 -5.64
C VAL A 65 -13.52 1.38 -6.91
N LYS A 66 -14.73 0.92 -7.21
CA LYS A 66 -15.51 1.47 -8.31
C LYS A 66 -16.05 2.83 -7.89
N CYS A 67 -15.96 3.79 -8.79
CA CYS A 67 -16.63 5.08 -8.65
C CYS A 67 -18.18 4.90 -8.63
N ARG A 68 -18.91 5.88 -8.08
CA ARG A 68 -20.38 5.84 -8.04
C ARG A 68 -20.98 6.07 -9.42
N ALA A 69 -21.97 5.24 -9.77
CA ALA A 69 -22.52 5.11 -11.12
C ALA A 69 -23.21 6.37 -11.70
N ASP A 70 -23.29 7.47 -10.95
CA ASP A 70 -23.95 8.72 -11.32
C ASP A 70 -23.04 9.75 -12.02
N SER A 71 -21.73 9.50 -12.13
CA SER A 71 -20.82 10.36 -12.90
C SER A 71 -20.47 9.76 -14.28
N LEU A 72 -20.58 10.56 -15.35
CA LEU A 72 -20.33 10.12 -16.73
C LEU A 72 -18.88 9.63 -16.97
N ASP A 73 -17.92 10.06 -16.13
CA ASP A 73 -16.48 9.73 -16.20
C ASP A 73 -16.08 8.43 -15.48
N CYS A 74 -17.06 7.68 -14.95
CA CYS A 74 -16.80 6.62 -14.00
C CYS A 74 -15.94 5.45 -14.54
N ARG A 75 -16.15 5.03 -15.78
CA ARG A 75 -15.54 3.79 -16.29
C ARG A 75 -14.02 3.89 -16.48
N ALA A 76 -13.48 5.11 -16.62
CA ALA A 76 -12.04 5.35 -16.81
C ALA A 76 -11.30 5.66 -15.49
N CYS A 77 -12.02 6.08 -14.44
CA CYS A 77 -11.45 6.66 -13.22
C CYS A 77 -11.67 5.78 -11.97
N ALA A 78 -11.50 4.45 -12.08
CA ALA A 78 -11.57 3.57 -10.92
C ALA A 78 -10.39 3.78 -9.96
N GLY A 79 -10.63 3.56 -8.67
CA GLY A 79 -9.60 3.60 -7.63
C GLY A 79 -9.32 4.97 -7.04
N VAL A 80 -8.99 4.98 -5.75
CA VAL A 80 -8.53 6.12 -4.95
C VAL A 80 -7.05 5.92 -4.60
N ASP A 81 -6.26 6.99 -4.65
CA ASP A 81 -4.90 6.99 -4.10
C ASP A 81 -4.97 6.96 -2.57
N LEU A 82 -4.59 5.83 -1.98
CA LEU A 82 -4.64 5.62 -0.53
C LEU A 82 -3.76 6.63 0.23
N ASN A 83 -2.62 7.04 -0.34
CA ASN A 83 -1.72 8.02 0.27
C ASN A 83 -2.21 9.48 0.12
N ARG A 84 -3.42 9.68 -0.39
CA ARG A 84 -4.12 10.97 -0.44
C ARG A 84 -5.46 10.92 0.28
N ASN A 85 -5.76 9.82 0.96
CA ASN A 85 -7.04 9.57 1.60
C ASN A 85 -6.99 9.57 3.14
N PHE A 86 -5.91 10.10 3.71
CA PHE A 86 -5.80 10.34 5.15
C PHE A 86 -6.40 11.71 5.51
N ASP A 87 -6.99 11.82 6.70
CA ASP A 87 -7.61 13.05 7.22
C ASP A 87 -6.56 14.03 7.75
N VAL A 88 -5.65 14.43 6.87
CA VAL A 88 -4.60 15.42 7.15
C VAL A 88 -4.38 16.25 5.90
N HIS A 89 -4.76 17.53 5.97
CA HIS A 89 -4.79 18.42 4.79
C HIS A 89 -5.51 17.80 3.58
N TRP A 90 -6.56 17.02 3.87
CA TRP A 90 -7.34 16.31 2.86
C TRP A 90 -7.90 17.29 1.83
N ASN A 91 -7.83 16.92 0.55
CA ASN A 91 -8.23 17.76 -0.59
C ASN A 91 -7.43 19.08 -0.76
N GLY A 92 -6.23 19.22 -0.18
CA GLY A 92 -5.33 20.36 -0.38
C GLY A 92 -4.64 20.40 -1.76
N LYS A 93 -3.82 21.42 -2.04
CA LYS A 93 -3.22 21.69 -3.39
C LYS A 93 -2.35 20.58 -4.00
N SER A 94 -2.09 19.47 -3.29
CA SER A 94 -1.30 18.31 -3.75
C SER A 94 -2.15 17.05 -4.04
N VAL A 95 -3.48 17.19 -4.13
CA VAL A 95 -4.44 16.09 -4.39
C VAL A 95 -4.79 15.87 -5.86
N ALA A 96 -4.23 16.66 -6.77
CA ALA A 96 -4.42 16.47 -8.21
C ALA A 96 -3.41 15.47 -8.76
N GLY A 97 -3.80 14.20 -8.83
CA GLY A 97 -3.11 13.17 -9.59
C GLY A 97 -4.14 12.34 -10.33
N ILE A 98 -4.27 12.62 -11.63
CA ILE A 98 -5.01 11.82 -12.62
C ILE A 98 -4.52 10.35 -12.54
#